data_AF-A0A2V5IF43-F1
#
_entry.id   AF-A0A2V5IF43-F1
#
_cell.length_a   1.000
_cell.length_b   1.000
_cell.length_c   1.000
_cell.angle_alpha   90.00
_cell.angle_beta   90.00
_cell.angle_gamma   90.00
#
_symmetry.space_group_name_H-M   'P 1'
#
loop_
_entity.id
_entity.type
_entity.pdbx_description
1 polymer ?
#
loop_
_entity_poly.entity_id
_entity_poly.type
_entity_poly.pdbx_seq_one_letter_code
_entity_poly.pdbx_strand_id
1 'polypeptide(L)'
;MQFIENSKRPSIECQNWCRNVEACQAWLYVDQSGQCDLHRTKALSLSDNTGFKFGRCEPNPESLSPTASPTASSSAAASKTPIPSEGATLPSARREIFRQKHELHH
;
A
#
# COMPACT_ATOMS: atom_id res chain seq x y z
N MET A 1 -2.48 12.62 1.76
CA MET A 1 -2.96 12.05 0.48
C MET A 1 -2.82 13.13 -0.57
N GLN A 2 -2.09 12.89 -1.67
CA GLN A 2 -1.92 13.91 -2.70
C GLN A 2 -3.03 13.78 -3.74
N PHE A 3 -3.87 14.80 -3.81
CA PHE A 3 -4.97 14.92 -4.76
C PHE A 3 -4.45 15.18 -6.18
N ILE A 4 -5.10 14.60 -7.18
CA ILE A 4 -4.81 14.83 -8.60
C ILE A 4 -5.89 15.73 -9.19
N GLU A 5 -7.11 15.21 -9.28
CA GLU A 5 -8.24 15.86 -9.92
C GLU A 5 -9.57 15.26 -9.42
N ASN A 6 -10.64 16.02 -9.65
CA ASN A 6 -11.98 15.71 -9.20
C ASN A 6 -13.02 15.98 -10.29
N SER A 7 -13.97 15.07 -10.49
CA SER A 7 -14.99 15.18 -11.54
C SER A 7 -16.28 14.46 -11.16
N LYS A 8 -17.43 15.01 -11.59
CA LYS A 8 -18.75 14.44 -11.31
C LYS A 8 -19.03 13.33 -12.32
N ARG A 9 -18.97 12.08 -11.87
CA ARG A 9 -19.10 10.88 -12.70
C ARG A 9 -19.68 9.73 -11.87
N PRO A 10 -20.39 8.77 -12.46
CA PRO A 10 -20.88 7.61 -11.72
C PRO A 10 -19.72 6.80 -11.14
N SER A 11 -19.95 6.13 -10.00
CA SER A 11 -18.92 5.35 -9.30
C SER A 11 -18.14 4.38 -10.19
N ILE A 12 -18.82 3.74 -11.16
CA ILE A 12 -18.20 2.79 -12.09
C ILE A 12 -17.13 3.44 -12.98
N GLU A 13 -17.28 4.73 -13.28
CA GLU A 13 -16.38 5.51 -14.10
C GLU A 13 -15.16 6.02 -13.32
N CYS A 14 -15.20 6.06 -11.98
CA CYS A 14 -14.06 6.53 -11.19
C CYS A 14 -12.83 5.62 -11.41
N GLN A 15 -13.04 4.30 -11.48
CA GLN A 15 -11.95 3.35 -11.69
C GLN A 15 -11.36 3.51 -13.10
N ASN A 16 -12.21 3.58 -14.13
CA ASN A 16 -11.76 3.77 -15.51
C ASN A 16 -11.02 5.09 -15.69
N TRP A 17 -11.50 6.15 -15.04
CA TRP A 17 -10.82 7.43 -15.07
C TRP A 17 -9.45 7.37 -14.40
N CYS A 18 -9.36 6.73 -13.23
CA CYS A 18 -8.09 6.52 -12.56
C CYS A 18 -7.09 5.73 -13.42
N ARG A 19 -7.54 4.74 -14.20
CA ARG A 19 -6.67 4.00 -15.15
C ARG A 19 -6.09 4.87 -16.26
N ASN A 20 -6.79 5.92 -16.68
CA ASN A 20 -6.36 6.82 -17.74
C ASN A 20 -5.42 7.93 -17.23
N VAL A 21 -5.22 8.04 -15.92
CA VAL A 21 -4.38 9.04 -15.29
C VAL A 21 -3.15 8.35 -14.74
N GLU A 22 -2.00 8.50 -15.40
CA GLU A 22 -0.76 7.79 -15.06
C GLU A 22 -0.35 7.94 -13.59
N ALA A 23 -0.60 9.12 -13.01
CA ALA A 23 -0.25 9.40 -11.63
C ALA A 23 -1.26 8.81 -10.61
N CYS A 24 -2.40 8.26 -11.05
CA CYS A 24 -3.46 7.79 -10.17
C CYS A 24 -3.14 6.42 -9.57
N GLN A 25 -3.14 6.37 -8.24
CA GLN A 25 -2.92 5.14 -7.47
C GLN A 25 -4.15 4.72 -6.66
N ALA A 26 -5.09 5.63 -6.45
CA ALA A 26 -6.35 5.36 -5.77
C ALA A 26 -7.44 6.35 -6.23
N TRP A 27 -8.68 5.93 -6.08
CA TRP A 27 -9.86 6.75 -6.34
C TRP A 27 -10.85 6.66 -5.17
N LEU A 28 -11.61 7.73 -4.96
CA LEU A 28 -12.70 7.84 -3.99
C LEU A 28 -13.93 8.40 -4.72
N TYR A 29 -15.09 7.84 -4.45
CA TYR A 29 -16.39 8.29 -4.92
C TYR A 29 -17.23 8.64 -3.71
N VAL A 30 -17.85 9.82 -3.76
CA VAL A 30 -18.74 10.32 -2.72
C VAL A 30 -20.17 10.27 -3.26
N ASP A 31 -21.03 9.42 -2.70
CA ASP A 31 -22.39 9.18 -3.19
C ASP A 31 -23.23 10.47 -3.18
N GLN A 32 -23.07 11.30 -2.15
CA GLN A 32 -23.84 12.53 -1.94
C GLN A 32 -23.60 13.58 -3.04
N SER A 33 -22.35 13.73 -3.46
CA SER A 33 -21.97 14.69 -4.50
C SER A 33 -21.92 14.06 -5.88
N GLY A 34 -21.92 12.73 -5.98
CA GLY A 34 -21.71 12.00 -7.23
C GLY A 34 -20.33 12.27 -7.83
N GLN A 35 -19.33 12.43 -6.96
CA GLN A 35 -18.05 13.01 -7.31
C GLN A 35 -16.94 11.96 -7.14
N CYS A 36 -16.05 11.86 -8.12
CA CYS A 36 -14.83 11.06 -8.05
C CYS A 36 -13.64 11.96 -7.69
N ASP A 37 -12.86 11.57 -6.70
CA ASP A 37 -11.55 12.12 -6.35
C ASP A 37 -10.45 11.13 -6.74
N LEU A 38 -9.46 11.59 -7.51
CA LEU A 38 -8.28 10.80 -7.86
C LEU A 38 -7.09 11.19 -6.98
N HIS A 39 -6.32 10.20 -6.55
CA HIS A 39 -5.19 10.38 -5.65
C HIS A 39 -3.92 9.72 -6.17
N ARG A 40 -2.77 10.39 -5.99
CA ARG A 40 -1.44 9.84 -6.32
C ARG A 40 -0.92 8.85 -5.29
N THR A 41 -1.60 8.71 -4.16
CA THR A 41 -1.15 7.85 -3.07
C THR A 41 -2.00 6.60 -3.03
N LYS A 42 -1.38 5.43 -2.81
CA LYS A 42 -2.13 4.19 -2.56
C LYS A 42 -3.10 4.37 -1.40
N ALA A 43 -4.29 3.78 -1.52
CA ALA A 43 -5.26 3.73 -0.44
C ALA A 43 -4.67 2.97 0.76
N LEU A 44 -4.60 3.65 1.91
CA LEU A 44 -4.11 3.07 3.16
C LEU A 44 -5.13 2.10 3.77
N SER A 45 -6.42 2.33 3.53
CA SER A 45 -7.52 1.46 3.93
C SER A 45 -8.52 1.34 2.78
N LEU A 46 -9.10 0.16 2.66
CA LEU A 46 -10.20 -0.14 1.75
C LEU A 46 -11.47 -0.57 2.51
N SER A 47 -11.64 -0.10 3.75
CA SER A 47 -12.80 -0.45 4.60
C SER A 47 -14.07 0.22 4.09
N ASP A 48 -15.11 -0.56 3.80
CA ASP A 48 -16.40 -0.04 3.35
C ASP A 48 -16.96 1.00 4.34
N ASN A 49 -17.39 2.14 3.81
CA ASN A 49 -18.01 3.22 4.58
C ASN A 49 -19.28 3.66 3.84
N THR A 50 -20.40 3.75 4.55
CA THR A 50 -21.68 4.19 3.95
C THR A 50 -21.51 5.55 3.28
N GLY A 51 -21.93 5.66 2.01
CA GLY A 51 -21.87 6.90 1.23
C GLY A 51 -20.53 7.17 0.55
N PHE A 52 -19.54 6.28 0.70
CA PHE A 52 -18.25 6.36 0.05
C PHE A 52 -17.89 5.04 -0.62
N LYS A 53 -17.36 5.12 -1.84
CA LYS A 53 -16.76 3.97 -2.52
C LYS A 53 -15.34 4.33 -2.88
N PHE A 54 -14.38 3.47 -2.63
CA PHE A 54 -12.99 3.77 -2.94
C PHE A 54 -12.32 2.49 -3.45
N GLY A 55 -11.21 2.65 -4.14
CA GLY A 55 -10.46 1.54 -4.69
C GLY A 55 -9.04 1.90 -5.02
N ARG A 56 -8.22 0.86 -5.23
CA ARG A 56 -6.90 1.03 -5.82
C ARG A 56 -7.04 1.22 -7.34
N CYS A 57 -6.11 1.97 -7.90
CA CYS A 57 -5.88 1.92 -9.34
C CYS A 57 -5.17 0.60 -9.65
N GLU A 58 -5.80 -0.25 -10.44
CA GLU A 58 -5.13 -1.39 -11.04
C GLU A 58 -4.68 -0.96 -12.44
N PRO A 59 -3.36 -0.88 -12.71
CA PRO A 59 -2.87 -0.57 -14.04
C PRO A 59 -3.32 -1.68 -14.99
N ASN A 60 -3.70 -1.32 -16.22
CA ASN A 60 -3.95 -2.30 -17.26
C ASN A 60 -2.66 -3.10 -17.50
N PRO A 61 -2.64 -4.45 -17.38
CA PRO A 61 -1.43 -5.25 -17.60
C PRO A 61 -0.80 -5.05 -18.99
N GLU A 62 -1.56 -4.54 -19.95
CA GLU A 62 -1.10 -4.23 -21.31
C GLU A 62 -0.16 -3.01 -21.40
N SER A 63 -0.05 -2.22 -20.33
CA SER A 63 0.86 -1.05 -20.25
C SER A 63 2.20 -1.38 -19.55
N LEU A 64 2.46 -2.66 -19.23
CA LEU A 64 3.79 -3.13 -18.83
C LEU A 64 4.52 -3.65 -20.07
N SER A 65 5.06 -2.75 -20.88
CA SER A 65 6.01 -3.15 -21.93
C SER A 65 7.22 -3.81 -21.25
N PRO A 66 7.60 -5.06 -21.59
CA PRO A 66 8.76 -5.70 -21.01
C PRO A 66 10.01 -5.03 -21.56
N THR A 67 10.60 -4.11 -20.78
CA THR A 67 12.01 -3.73 -21.00
C THR A 67 12.86 -4.95 -20.70
N ALA A 68 13.25 -5.64 -21.78
CA ALA A 68 14.17 -6.77 -21.77
C ALA A 68 15.42 -6.43 -20.96
N SER A 69 15.64 -7.15 -19.86
CA SER A 69 16.96 -7.22 -19.23
C SER A 69 17.77 -8.27 -19.99
N PRO A 70 18.96 -7.94 -20.56
CA PRO A 70 19.79 -8.94 -21.18
C PRO A 70 20.41 -9.88 -20.12
N THR A 71 20.31 -11.16 -20.43
CA THR A 71 20.95 -12.32 -19.80
C THR A 71 22.46 -12.16 -19.62
N ALA A 72 22.98 -12.48 -18.44
CA ALA A 72 24.29 -13.11 -18.31
C ALA A 72 24.16 -14.30 -17.36
N SER A 73 24.11 -15.49 -17.95
CA SER A 73 24.20 -16.77 -17.26
C SER A 73 25.68 -17.16 -17.18
N SER A 74 26.18 -17.52 -16.00
CA SER A 74 27.38 -18.36 -15.86
C SER A 74 27.40 -19.03 -14.49
N SER A 75 27.50 -20.35 -14.55
CA SER A 75 27.39 -21.35 -13.47
C SER A 75 28.77 -21.70 -12.91
N ALA A 76 28.88 -22.03 -11.62
CA ALA A 76 29.78 -23.07 -11.08
C ALA A 76 29.51 -23.32 -9.59
N ALA A 77 29.70 -24.56 -9.15
CA ALA A 77 29.19 -25.16 -7.92
C ALA A 77 30.24 -25.38 -6.81
N ALA A 78 29.74 -25.44 -5.56
CA ALA A 78 30.22 -26.20 -4.37
C ALA A 78 31.64 -25.90 -3.82
N SER A 79 31.99 -25.98 -2.52
CA SER A 79 31.56 -26.88 -1.43
C SER A 79 31.92 -26.32 -0.03
N LYS A 80 31.07 -26.68 0.95
CA LYS A 80 31.21 -26.99 2.41
C LYS A 80 32.66 -27.06 2.96
N THR A 81 33.06 -26.74 4.20
CA THR A 81 32.52 -26.70 5.60
C THR A 81 33.71 -26.23 6.53
N PRO A 82 33.72 -26.29 7.89
CA PRO A 82 32.89 -25.71 8.97
C PRO A 82 33.72 -24.90 10.02
N ILE A 83 33.13 -24.69 11.22
CA ILE A 83 33.66 -24.48 12.61
C ILE A 83 33.82 -23.06 13.19
N PRO A 84 33.70 -22.88 14.54
CA PRO A 84 32.63 -22.11 15.16
C PRO A 84 33.17 -21.01 16.11
N SER A 85 32.31 -20.22 16.74
CA SER A 85 32.50 -19.83 18.15
C SER A 85 31.20 -19.29 18.72
N GLU A 86 30.81 -19.93 19.81
CA GLU A 86 29.66 -19.62 20.62
C GLU A 86 29.83 -18.28 21.34
N GLY A 87 28.72 -17.59 21.47
CA GLY A 87 28.54 -16.45 22.35
C GLY A 87 27.06 -16.34 22.67
N ALA A 88 26.59 -17.23 23.55
CA ALA A 88 25.28 -17.20 24.18
C ALA A 88 24.99 -15.78 24.72
N THR A 89 23.78 -15.24 24.70
CA THR A 89 22.64 -15.68 25.51
C THR A 89 21.44 -14.77 25.18
N LEU A 90 20.28 -15.34 24.82
CA LEU A 90 18.96 -14.74 25.04
C LEU A 90 18.43 -15.34 26.35
N PRO A 91 17.62 -14.63 27.18
CA PRO A 91 16.22 -14.46 26.80
C PRO A 91 15.50 -13.18 27.27
N SER A 92 14.55 -12.76 26.45
CA SER A 92 13.19 -12.30 26.77
C SER A 92 12.83 -12.00 28.25
N ALA A 93 12.43 -10.74 28.52
CA ALA A 93 11.47 -10.35 29.56
C ALA A 93 10.67 -9.14 29.04
N ARG A 94 9.43 -9.34 28.58
CA ARG A 94 8.16 -9.27 29.33
C ARG A 94 7.72 -7.83 29.69
N ARG A 95 6.76 -7.34 28.88
CA ARG A 95 5.68 -6.36 29.14
C ARG A 95 5.76 -5.54 30.44
N GLU A 96 5.79 -4.22 30.31
CA GLU A 96 5.02 -3.32 31.19
C GLU A 96 4.31 -2.22 30.40
N ILE A 97 2.99 -2.21 30.54
CA ILE A 97 2.07 -1.19 30.06
C ILE A 97 2.06 -0.10 31.13
N PHE A 98 2.67 1.05 30.85
CA PHE A 98 2.51 2.22 31.72
C PHE A 98 1.13 2.83 31.51
N ARG A 99 0.20 2.36 32.34
CA ARG A 99 -1.12 2.96 32.56
C ARG A 99 -0.92 4.17 33.49
N GLN A 100 -0.61 5.33 32.94
CA GLN A 100 -0.48 6.54 33.75
C GLN A 100 -1.87 7.12 34.02
N LYS A 101 -2.33 6.88 35.26
CA LYS A 101 -3.54 7.45 35.87
C LYS A 101 -3.08 8.61 36.77
N HIS A 102 -3.53 9.82 36.46
CA HIS A 102 -3.41 11.07 37.22
C HIS A 102 -4.59 11.93 36.72
N GLU A 103 -5.49 12.58 37.44
CA GLU A 103 -5.82 12.88 38.86
C GLU A 103 -7.31 13.29 38.84
N LEU A 104 -8.19 12.81 39.73
CA LEU A 104 -8.69 13.48 40.94
C LEU A 104 -8.93 15.01 40.88
N HIS A 105 -10.20 15.44 40.88
CA HIS A 105 -10.90 16.10 42.01
C HIS A 105 -12.17 16.82 41.55
N HIS A 106 -13.33 16.42 42.08
CA HIS A 106 -14.40 17.34 42.50
C HIS A 106 -15.33 16.66 43.51
#